data_AF-A0A931SCE0-F1
#
_entry.id   AF-A0A931SCE0-F1
#
_cell.length_a   1.000
_cell.length_b   1.000
_cell.length_c   1.000
_cell.angle_alpha   90.00
_cell.angle_beta   90.00
_cell.angle_gamma   90.00
#
_symmetry.space_group_name_H-M   'P 1'
#
loop_
_entity.id
_entity.type
_entity.pdbx_description
1 polymer ?
#
loop_
_entity_poly.entity_id
_entity_poly.type
_entity_poly.pdbx_seq_one_letter_code
_entity_poly.pdbx_strand_id
1 'polypeptide(L)'
;ERRLSRREHGRTIREFEADWEHYVALEVTSGLIRRAAELAEAHALRAYDAIHLASARLLRERVREPILFAAWDSNLLSAAKREGLNLVGVR
;
A
#
# COMPACT_ATOMS: atom_id res chain seq x y z
N GLU A 1 16.56 -14.13 3.09
CA GLU A 1 15.25 -14.72 2.73
C GLU A 1 15.35 -16.24 2.68
N ARG A 2 14.37 -17.00 3.21
CA ARG A 2 14.35 -18.47 3.22
C ARG A 2 13.32 -19.00 2.24
N ARG A 3 13.69 -19.99 1.42
CA ARG A 3 12.75 -20.66 0.50
C ARG A 3 11.80 -21.60 1.26
N LEU A 4 10.51 -21.52 0.93
CA LEU A 4 9.47 -22.43 1.45
C LEU A 4 9.52 -23.78 0.74
N SER A 5 9.32 -24.87 1.47
CA SER A 5 9.00 -26.17 0.87
C SER A 5 7.63 -26.13 0.18
N ARG A 6 7.34 -27.09 -0.71
CA ARG A 6 6.01 -27.16 -1.37
C ARG A 6 4.85 -27.22 -0.37
N ARG A 7 5.03 -27.95 0.73
CA ARG A 7 4.01 -28.09 1.78
C ARG A 7 3.79 -26.78 2.52
N GLU A 8 4.88 -26.10 2.92
CA GLU A 8 4.81 -24.79 3.57
C GLU A 8 4.18 -23.75 2.62
N HIS A 9 4.62 -23.70 1.36
CA HIS A 9 4.03 -22.82 0.35
C HIS A 9 2.52 -23.01 0.23
N GLY A 10 2.06 -24.27 0.06
CA GLY A 10 0.63 -24.54 -0.04
C GLY A 10 -0.15 -24.17 1.23
N ARG A 11 0.45 -24.30 2.42
CA ARG A 11 -0.16 -23.85 3.68
C ARG A 11 -0.24 -22.33 3.74
N THR A 12 0.86 -21.64 3.47
CA THR A 12 0.94 -20.18 3.52
C THR A 12 -0.01 -19.52 2.53
N ILE A 13 -0.19 -20.06 1.31
CA ILE A 13 -1.18 -19.53 0.37
C ILE A 13 -2.60 -19.68 0.94
N ARG A 14 -2.97 -20.84 1.50
CA ARG A 14 -4.31 -21.00 2.09
C ARG A 14 -4.56 -20.08 3.28
N GLU A 15 -3.54 -19.89 4.12
CA GLU A 15 -3.61 -18.94 5.25
C GLU A 15 -3.78 -17.51 4.73
N PHE A 16 -3.00 -17.11 3.72
CA PHE A 16 -3.12 -15.79 3.10
C PHE A 16 -4.48 -15.56 2.45
N GLU A 17 -5.03 -16.53 1.70
CA GLU A 17 -6.35 -16.41 1.07
C GLU A 17 -7.47 -16.31 2.12
N ALA A 18 -7.35 -17.03 3.25
CA ALA A 18 -8.30 -16.89 4.35
C ALA A 18 -8.21 -15.50 4.99
N ASP A 19 -7.00 -14.96 5.18
CA ASP A 19 -6.81 -13.59 5.68
C ASP A 19 -7.29 -12.55 4.66
N TRP A 20 -7.22 -12.83 3.35
CA TRP A 20 -7.57 -11.91 2.28
C TRP A 20 -9.00 -11.39 2.39
N GLU A 21 -9.94 -12.24 2.80
CA GLU A 21 -11.35 -11.89 3.00
C GLU A 21 -11.57 -10.83 4.10
N HIS A 22 -10.58 -10.62 4.97
CA HIS A 22 -10.62 -9.63 6.04
C HIS A 22 -9.98 -8.29 5.67
N TYR A 23 -9.40 -8.16 4.47
CA TYR A 23 -8.84 -6.90 3.98
C TYR A 23 -9.82 -6.14 3.09
N VAL A 24 -9.72 -4.80 3.13
CA VAL A 24 -10.39 -3.94 2.16
C VAL A 24 -9.50 -3.84 0.91
N ALA A 25 -9.88 -4.56 -0.14
CA ALA A 25 -9.24 -4.45 -1.45
C ALA A 25 -9.76 -3.21 -2.21
N LEU A 26 -8.85 -2.29 -2.55
CA LEU A 26 -9.17 -1.13 -3.37
C LEU A 26 -9.01 -1.46 -4.86
N GLU A 27 -10.04 -1.16 -5.64
CA GLU A 27 -10.01 -1.38 -7.08
C GLU A 27 -8.99 -0.46 -7.77
N VAL A 28 -8.17 -1.05 -8.65
CA VAL A 28 -7.23 -0.33 -9.49
C VAL A 28 -7.95 0.20 -10.72
N THR A 29 -8.46 1.42 -10.61
CA THR A 29 -9.15 2.11 -11.70
C THR A 29 -8.19 2.98 -12.52
N SER A 30 -8.56 3.34 -13.75
CA SER A 30 -7.77 4.26 -14.58
C SER A 30 -7.55 5.63 -13.89
N GLY A 31 -8.52 6.09 -13.09
CA GLY A 31 -8.40 7.31 -12.30
C GLY A 31 -7.35 7.20 -11.18
N LEU A 32 -7.28 6.03 -10.53
CA LEU A 32 -6.23 5.73 -9.54
C LEU A 32 -4.85 5.70 -10.22
N ILE A 33 -4.74 5.04 -11.38
CA ILE A 33 -3.49 4.96 -12.14
C ILE A 33 -3.00 6.35 -12.57
N ARG A 34 -3.89 7.24 -13.02
CA ARG A 34 -3.50 8.61 -13.37
C ARG A 34 -2.96 9.37 -12.15
N ARG A 35 -3.61 9.27 -10.98
CA ARG A 35 -3.10 9.86 -9.74
C ARG A 35 -1.76 9.25 -9.32
N ALA A 36 -1.59 7.94 -9.48
CA ALA A 36 -0.32 7.28 -9.22
C ALA A 36 0.80 7.81 -10.14
N ALA A 37 0.52 8.04 -11.43
CA ALA A 37 1.49 8.62 -12.35
C ALA A 37 1.92 10.04 -11.91
N GLU A 38 0.97 10.89 -11.52
CA GLU A 38 1.24 12.23 -11.00
C GLU A 38 2.12 12.19 -9.73
N LEU A 39 1.83 11.27 -8.81
CA LEU A 39 2.60 11.08 -7.58
C LEU A 39 3.98 10.48 -7.83
N ALA A 40 4.11 9.59 -8.83
CA ALA A 40 5.37 9.02 -9.24
C ALA A 40 6.33 10.10 -9.75
N GLU A 41 5.81 11.01 -10.59
CA GLU A 41 6.57 12.16 -11.08
C GLU A 41 6.94 13.13 -9.94
N ALA A 42 5.97 13.50 -9.11
CA ALA A 42 6.15 14.48 -8.03
C ALA A 42 7.12 14.02 -6.92
N HIS A 43 7.30 12.71 -6.75
CA HIS A 43 8.10 12.15 -5.65
C HIS A 43 9.18 11.17 -6.09
N ALA A 44 9.40 11.02 -7.40
CA ALA A 44 10.32 10.04 -7.98
C ALA A 44 10.08 8.60 -7.47
N LEU A 45 8.81 8.20 -7.35
CA LEU A 45 8.42 6.86 -6.88
C LEU A 45 8.38 5.85 -8.03
N ARG A 46 8.66 4.59 -7.70
CA ARG A 46 8.39 3.48 -8.62
C ARG A 46 6.89 3.27 -8.75
N ALA A 47 6.47 2.65 -9.86
CA ALA A 47 5.05 2.49 -10.21
C ALA A 47 4.20 1.90 -9.07
N TYR A 48 4.64 0.81 -8.44
CA TYR A 48 3.88 0.18 -7.34
C TYR A 48 3.88 1.03 -6.07
N ASP A 49 4.98 1.68 -5.73
CA ASP A 49 5.05 2.60 -4.58
C ASP A 49 4.05 3.77 -4.78
N ALA A 50 3.95 4.29 -6.00
CA ALA A 50 3.01 5.34 -6.36
C ALA A 50 1.54 4.85 -6.35
N ILE A 51 1.26 3.62 -6.78
CA ILE A 51 -0.07 3.00 -6.68
C ILE A 51 -0.49 2.88 -5.21
N HIS A 52 0.41 2.43 -4.33
CA HIS A 52 0.12 2.34 -2.90
C HIS A 52 -0.14 3.72 -2.28
N LEU A 53 0.66 4.73 -2.62
CA LEU A 53 0.45 6.10 -2.15
C LEU A 53 -0.88 6.68 -2.64
N ALA A 54 -1.20 6.52 -3.93
CA ALA A 54 -2.47 6.95 -4.51
C ALA A 54 -3.67 6.27 -3.85
N SER A 55 -3.54 4.97 -3.55
CA SER A 55 -4.59 4.17 -2.89
C SER A 55 -4.84 4.68 -1.47
N ALA A 56 -3.79 4.96 -0.72
CA ALA A 56 -3.90 5.51 0.62
C ALA A 56 -4.54 6.91 0.61
N ARG A 57 -4.16 7.79 -0.33
CA ARG A 57 -4.81 9.09 -0.51
C ARG A 57 -6.31 8.94 -0.83
N LEU A 58 -6.65 8.04 -1.75
CA LEU A 58 -8.04 7.77 -2.11
C LEU A 58 -8.86 7.28 -0.91
N LEU A 59 -8.30 6.38 -0.11
CA LEU A 59 -8.95 5.91 1.11
C LEU A 59 -9.14 7.06 2.11
N ARG A 60 -8.11 7.90 2.31
CA ARG A 60 -8.20 9.06 3.21
C ARG A 60 -9.29 10.03 2.80
N GLU A 61 -9.49 10.25 1.51
CA GLU A 61 -10.56 11.12 0.97
C GLU A 61 -11.96 10.54 1.23
N ARG A 62 -12.08 9.22 1.42
CA ARG A 62 -13.37 8.50 1.54
C ARG A 62 -13.78 8.19 2.98
N VAL A 63 -12.84 8.13 3.92
CA VAL A 63 -13.11 7.78 5.32
C VAL A 63 -12.92 8.95 6.26
N ARG A 64 -13.71 9.01 7.33
CA ARG A 64 -13.57 10.07 8.35
C ARG A 64 -12.47 9.70 9.34
N GLU A 65 -12.40 8.43 9.67
CA GLU A 65 -11.46 7.80 10.58
C GLU A 65 -10.01 8.09 10.14
N PRO A 66 -9.08 8.28 11.10
CA PRO A 66 -7.68 8.37 10.78
C PRO A 66 -7.20 7.10 10.06
N ILE A 67 -6.44 7.28 8.98
CA ILE A 67 -5.70 6.17 8.37
C ILE A 67 -4.22 6.29 8.73
N LEU A 68 -3.59 5.13 8.88
CA LEU A 68 -2.15 5.01 9.06
C LEU A 68 -1.53 4.36 7.83
N PHE A 69 -0.41 4.90 7.37
CA PHE A 69 0.37 4.38 6.27
C PHE A 69 1.62 3.67 6.79
N ALA A 70 1.81 2.42 6.39
CA ALA A 70 2.97 1.61 6.76
C ALA A 70 3.70 1.16 5.50
N ALA A 71 5.02 1.33 5.50
CA ALA A 71 5.92 0.82 4.48
C ALA A 71 7.32 0.67 5.07
N TRP A 72 8.18 -0.10 4.41
CA TRP A 72 9.59 -0.22 4.77
C TRP A 72 10.51 0.68 3.94
N ASP A 73 9.99 1.21 2.83
CA ASP A 73 10.73 2.08 1.91
C ASP A 73 10.70 3.53 2.41
N SER A 74 11.87 4.09 2.71
CA SER A 74 12.00 5.44 3.27
C SER A 74 11.58 6.54 2.30
N ASN A 75 11.74 6.34 0.98
CA ASN A 75 11.31 7.30 -0.03
C ASN A 75 9.78 7.33 -0.09
N LEU A 76 9.13 6.16 -0.05
CA LEU A 76 7.68 6.07 0.01
C LEU A 76 7.10 6.65 1.31
N LEU A 77 7.73 6.39 2.46
CA LEU A 77 7.32 6.99 3.74
C LEU A 77 7.48 8.53 3.72
N SER A 78 8.54 9.03 3.12
CA SER A 78 8.79 10.47 2.95
C SER A 78 7.73 11.12 2.05
N ALA A 79 7.38 10.45 0.94
CA ALA A 79 6.28 10.88 0.07
C ALA A 79 4.94 10.87 0.79
N ALA A 80 4.60 9.78 1.50
CA ALA A 80 3.37 9.67 2.27
C ALA A 80 3.20 10.81 3.30
N LYS A 81 4.28 11.18 4.01
CA LYS A 81 4.27 12.35 4.90
C LYS A 81 3.99 13.66 4.17
N ARG A 82 4.64 13.90 3.02
CA ARG A 82 4.39 15.11 2.21
C ARG A 82 2.96 15.17 1.69
N GLU A 83 2.38 14.02 1.39
CA GLU A 83 0.98 13.88 0.98
C GLU A 83 -0.01 13.99 2.16
N GLY A 84 0.46 14.26 3.38
CA GLY A 84 -0.39 14.50 4.56
C GLY A 84 -0.90 13.22 5.23
N LEU A 85 -0.29 12.06 4.96
CA LEU A 85 -0.63 10.80 5.60
C LEU A 85 0.13 10.64 6.93
N ASN A 86 -0.57 10.12 7.93
CA ASN A 86 0.04 9.70 9.18
C ASN A 86 0.75 8.36 8.97
N LEU A 87 1.97 8.21 9.46
CA LEU A 87 2.69 6.95 9.39
C LEU A 87 2.44 6.09 10.63
N VAL A 88 2.51 4.77 10.46
CA VAL A 88 2.60 3.87 11.63
C VAL A 88 3.86 4.22 12.42
N GLY A 89 3.68 4.57 13.69
CA GLY A 89 4.79 4.81 14.61
C GLY A 89 5.53 3.50 14.87
N VAL A 90 6.80 3.44 14.47
CA VAL A 90 7.70 2.38 14.92
C VAL A 90 8.23 2.81 16.29
N ARG A 91 7.90 2.05 17.34
CA ARG A 91 8.57 2.17 18.63
C ARG A 91 9.95 1.53 18.54
#